data_AF-A0A2T2YIQ8-F1
#
_entry.id   AF-A0A2T2YIQ8-F1
#
_cell.length_a   1.000
_cell.length_b   1.000
_cell.length_c   1.000
_cell.angle_alpha   90.00
_cell.angle_beta   90.00
_cell.angle_gamma   90.00
#
_symmetry.space_group_name_H-M   'P 1'
#
loop_
_entity.id
_entity.type
_entity.pdbx_description
1 polymer ?
#
loop_
_entity_poly.entity_id
_entity_poly.type
_entity_poly.pdbx_seq_one_letter_code
_entity_poly.pdbx_strand_id
1 'polypeptide(L)'
;MRLITKTTLLYLLITAIVIVSSGLVLYNITNNFIEKRIRDYFTYKETRITGYLADPQVDLKRINSFKSQHVESLSNQKKPLLQNYDRDTIMFNEMEGERQTFRARTLDKVVNGQLYRVSMYMSLKESQLLLGGLLRRCFTFSWPYWL
;
A
#
# COMPACT_ATOMS: atom_id res chain seq x y z
N MET A 1 33.46 4.32 -43.35
CA MET A 1 33.07 4.74 -41.98
C MET A 1 31.56 4.88 -41.73
N ARG A 2 30.67 5.07 -42.73
CA ARG A 2 29.21 5.22 -42.50
C ARG A 2 28.45 3.94 -42.10
N LEU A 3 28.99 2.74 -42.36
CA LEU A 3 28.31 1.48 -42.00
C LEU A 3 28.43 1.15 -40.50
N ILE A 4 29.60 1.40 -39.91
CA ILE A 4 29.89 1.10 -38.50
C ILE A 4 28.96 1.90 -37.56
N THR A 5 28.66 3.15 -37.92
CA THR A 5 27.76 4.01 -37.14
C THR A 5 26.30 3.53 -37.16
N LYS A 6 25.86 2.88 -38.26
CA LYS A 6 24.49 2.35 -38.39
C LYS A 6 24.31 1.07 -37.59
N THR A 7 25.30 0.19 -37.61
CA THR A 7 25.26 -1.05 -36.81
C THR A 7 25.37 -0.73 -35.32
N THR A 8 26.26 0.18 -34.91
CA THR A 8 26.34 0.60 -33.49
C THR A 8 25.06 1.25 -32.99
N LEU A 9 24.40 2.08 -33.81
CA LEU A 9 23.11 2.69 -33.44
C LEU A 9 22.01 1.62 -33.27
N LEU A 10 21.96 0.63 -34.16
CA LEU A 10 21.04 -0.50 -34.02
C LEU A 10 21.28 -1.28 -32.72
N TYR A 11 22.54 -1.57 -32.39
CA TYR A 11 22.88 -2.25 -31.12
C TYR A 11 22.49 -1.40 -29.89
N LEU A 12 22.68 -0.08 -29.94
CA LEU A 12 22.25 0.82 -28.86
C LEU A 12 20.72 0.86 -28.72
N LEU A 13 19.99 0.83 -29.83
CA LEU A 13 18.52 0.80 -29.80
C LEU A 13 17.99 -0.53 -29.25
N ILE A 14 18.57 -1.66 -29.68
CA ILE A 14 18.19 -2.98 -29.15
C ILE A 14 18.51 -3.08 -27.65
N THR A 15 19.69 -2.65 -27.22
CA THR A 15 20.06 -2.66 -25.80
C THR A 15 19.16 -1.75 -24.97
N ALA A 16 18.79 -0.57 -25.47
CA ALA A 16 17.81 0.30 -24.81
C ALA A 16 16.44 -0.39 -24.65
N ILE A 17 15.94 -1.06 -25.69
CA ILE A 17 14.67 -1.81 -25.63
C ILE A 17 14.76 -2.93 -24.59
N VAL A 18 15.86 -3.68 -24.54
CA VAL A 18 16.06 -4.77 -23.58
C VAL A 18 16.11 -4.25 -22.14
N ILE A 19 16.76 -3.11 -21.90
CA ILE A 19 16.82 -2.49 -20.57
C ILE A 19 15.42 -2.02 -20.14
N VAL A 20 14.68 -1.35 -21.03
CA VAL A 20 13.33 -0.86 -20.73
C VAL A 20 12.36 -2.01 -20.48
N SER A 21 12.36 -3.05 -21.32
CA SER A 21 11.49 -4.21 -21.14
C SER A 21 11.80 -4.94 -19.84
N SER A 22 13.08 -5.12 -19.50
CA SER A 22 13.50 -5.73 -18.23
C SER A 22 13.08 -4.88 -17.03
N GLY A 23 13.21 -3.56 -17.14
CA GLY A 23 12.73 -2.60 -16.12
C GLY A 23 11.22 -2.68 -15.90
N LEU A 24 10.42 -2.79 -16.97
CA LEU A 24 8.98 -2.94 -16.89
C LEU A 24 8.56 -4.26 -16.24
N VAL A 25 9.24 -5.36 -16.57
CA VAL A 25 9.00 -6.67 -15.95
C VAL A 25 9.31 -6.61 -14.45
N LEU A 26 10.46 -6.04 -14.09
CA LEU A 26 10.84 -5.89 -12.67
C LEU A 26 9.87 -5.00 -11.91
N TYR A 27 9.40 -3.90 -12.53
CA TYR A 27 8.39 -3.01 -11.97
C TYR A 27 7.08 -3.76 -11.68
N ASN A 28 6.59 -4.54 -12.63
CA ASN A 28 5.36 -5.32 -12.46
C ASN A 28 5.50 -6.37 -11.36
N ILE A 29 6.62 -7.10 -11.33
CA ILE A 29 6.90 -8.10 -10.28
C ILE A 29 6.94 -7.43 -8.91
N THR A 30 7.63 -6.29 -8.80
CA THR A 30 7.78 -5.56 -7.54
C THR A 30 6.43 -5.04 -7.03
N ASN A 31 5.62 -4.47 -7.92
CA ASN A 31 4.29 -3.98 -7.55
C ASN A 31 3.37 -5.13 -7.10
N ASN A 32 3.34 -6.23 -7.85
CA ASN A 32 2.56 -7.41 -7.47
C ASN A 32 3.01 -7.97 -6.12
N PHE A 33 4.32 -7.99 -5.86
CA PHE A 33 4.87 -8.41 -4.59
C PHE A 33 4.45 -7.50 -3.44
N ILE A 34 4.51 -6.17 -3.62
CA ILE A 34 4.09 -5.18 -2.62
C ILE A 34 2.59 -5.33 -2.34
N GLU A 35 1.74 -5.40 -3.37
CA GLU A 35 0.30 -5.55 -3.21
C GLU A 35 -0.07 -6.86 -2.51
N LYS A 36 0.60 -7.96 -2.87
CA LYS A 36 0.42 -9.26 -2.21
C LYS A 36 0.77 -9.16 -0.73
N ARG A 37 1.93 -8.58 -0.39
CA ARG A 37 2.37 -8.40 1.00
C ARG A 37 1.39 -7.55 1.81
N ILE A 38 0.87 -6.46 1.22
CA ILE A 38 -0.14 -5.60 1.86
C ILE A 38 -1.43 -6.39 2.10
N ARG A 39 -1.89 -7.14 1.10
CA ARG A 39 -3.09 -7.97 1.20
C ARG A 39 -2.93 -9.02 2.31
N ASP A 40 -1.82 -9.75 2.30
CA ASP A 40 -1.53 -10.80 3.29
C ASP A 40 -1.45 -10.24 4.71
N TYR A 41 -0.83 -9.06 4.89
CA TYR A 41 -0.79 -8.37 6.18
C TYR A 41 -2.19 -8.06 6.70
N PHE A 42 -3.05 -7.46 5.86
CA PHE A 42 -4.41 -7.12 6.27
C PHE A 42 -5.27 -8.35 6.53
N THR A 43 -5.17 -9.39 5.70
CA THR A 43 -5.92 -10.64 5.91
C THR A 43 -5.52 -11.30 7.22
N TYR A 44 -4.22 -11.41 7.52
CA TYR A 44 -3.74 -11.97 8.78
C TYR A 44 -4.24 -11.17 10.00
N LYS A 45 -4.16 -9.84 9.92
CA LYS A 45 -4.66 -8.94 10.95
C LYS A 45 -6.17 -9.07 11.15
N GLU A 46 -6.93 -9.14 10.06
CA GLU A 46 -8.37 -9.35 10.09
C GLU A 46 -8.72 -10.64 10.82
N THR A 47 -8.12 -11.77 10.43
CA THR A 47 -8.35 -13.07 11.09
C THR A 47 -8.06 -13.02 12.59
N ARG A 48 -6.97 -12.34 12.97
CA ARG A 48 -6.60 -12.18 14.39
C ARG A 48 -7.63 -11.34 15.16
N ILE A 49 -8.06 -10.21 14.60
CA ILE A 49 -9.06 -9.33 15.24
C ILE A 49 -10.40 -10.06 15.34
N THR A 50 -10.83 -10.77 14.28
CA THR A 50 -12.05 -11.57 14.33
C THR A 50 -11.98 -12.67 15.38
N GLY A 51 -10.80 -13.26 15.61
CA GLY A 51 -10.57 -14.20 16.71
C GLY A 51 -10.83 -13.56 18.07
N TYR A 52 -10.26 -12.38 18.33
CA TYR A 52 -10.50 -11.64 19.59
C TYR A 52 -11.96 -11.19 19.77
N LEU A 53 -12.66 -10.89 18.68
CA LEU A 53 -14.08 -10.51 18.72
C LEU A 53 -15.01 -11.72 18.89
N ALA A 54 -14.54 -12.93 18.60
CA ALA A 54 -15.30 -14.16 18.77
C ALA A 54 -15.29 -14.65 20.23
N ASP A 55 -14.34 -14.19 21.05
CA ASP A 55 -14.26 -14.52 22.46
C ASP A 55 -15.54 -14.09 23.22
N PRO A 56 -16.05 -14.90 24.17
CA PRO A 56 -17.28 -14.60 24.90
C PRO A 56 -17.18 -13.37 25.83
N GLN A 57 -15.96 -12.94 26.16
CA GLN A 57 -15.67 -11.74 26.95
C GLN A 57 -14.84 -10.74 26.13
N VAL A 58 -15.45 -10.16 25.10
CA VAL A 58 -14.78 -9.16 24.24
C VAL A 58 -14.46 -7.90 25.03
N ASP A 59 -13.16 -7.58 25.16
CA ASP A 59 -12.69 -6.30 25.67
C ASP A 59 -12.16 -5.40 24.54
N LEU A 60 -13.03 -4.50 24.06
CA LEU A 60 -12.69 -3.54 23.01
C LEU A 60 -11.56 -2.58 23.42
N LYS A 61 -11.42 -2.25 24.72
CA LYS A 61 -10.35 -1.36 25.17
C LYS A 61 -8.99 -2.03 25.00
N ARG A 62 -8.91 -3.33 25.31
CA ARG A 62 -7.70 -4.13 25.09
C ARG A 62 -7.37 -4.25 23.60
N ILE A 63 -8.37 -4.49 22.74
CA ILE A 63 -8.17 -4.56 21.29
C ILE A 63 -7.69 -3.22 20.72
N ASN A 64 -8.21 -2.10 21.24
CA ASN A 64 -7.86 -0.75 20.82
C ASN A 64 -6.57 -0.20 21.44
N SER A 65 -5.98 -0.90 22.42
CA SER A 65 -4.66 -0.53 22.96
C SER A 65 -3.54 -0.62 21.92
N PHE A 66 -3.73 -1.43 20.88
CA PHE A 66 -2.80 -1.56 19.77
C PHE A 66 -2.97 -0.40 18.79
N LYS A 67 -1.98 0.50 18.71
CA LYS A 67 -1.96 1.66 17.79
C LYS A 67 -2.25 1.34 16.31
N SER A 68 -1.96 0.10 15.90
CA SER A 68 -2.16 -0.39 14.52
C SER A 68 -3.61 -0.73 14.15
N GLN A 69 -4.57 -0.59 15.07
CA GLN A 69 -5.96 -0.96 14.82
C GLN A 69 -6.94 -0.16 15.69
N HIS A 70 -8.15 -0.02 15.18
CA HIS A 70 -9.26 0.59 15.89
C HIS A 70 -10.54 -0.20 15.59
N VAL A 71 -11.24 -0.62 16.64
CA VAL A 71 -12.46 -1.39 16.56
C VAL A 71 -13.56 -0.68 17.34
N GLU A 72 -14.66 -0.41 16.66
CA GLU A 72 -15.87 0.16 17.24
C GLU A 72 -17.05 -0.80 17.08
N SER A 73 -17.90 -0.91 18.11
CA SER A 73 -19.17 -1.63 18.00
C SER A 73 -20.22 -0.71 17.40
N LEU A 74 -20.87 -1.16 16.33
CA LEU A 74 -21.95 -0.44 15.66
C LEU A 74 -23.29 -1.01 16.15
N SER A 75 -23.72 -0.63 17.35
CA SER A 75 -24.99 -1.11 17.93
C SER A 75 -26.26 -0.58 17.25
N ASN A 76 -26.14 0.44 16.41
CA ASN A 76 -27.25 1.00 15.65
C ASN A 76 -26.69 1.96 14.62
N GLN A 77 -26.80 1.67 13.31
CA GLN A 77 -26.91 2.72 12.28
C GLN A 77 -27.06 2.18 10.86
N LYS A 78 -27.93 2.88 10.11
CA LYS A 78 -28.12 2.94 8.65
C LYS A 78 -26.85 3.40 7.89
N LYS A 79 -25.65 3.07 8.37
CA LYS A 79 -24.40 3.36 7.66
C LYS A 79 -24.20 2.30 6.57
N PRO A 80 -23.70 2.67 5.39
CA PRO A 80 -23.39 1.68 4.37
C PRO A 80 -22.35 0.71 4.92
N LEU A 81 -22.59 -0.58 4.73
CA LEU A 81 -21.64 -1.63 5.08
C LEU A 81 -20.39 -1.45 4.23
N LEU A 82 -19.25 -1.27 4.89
CA LEU A 82 -17.96 -1.16 4.22
C LEU A 82 -17.36 -2.55 4.06
N GLN A 83 -17.11 -2.96 2.81
CA GLN A 83 -16.32 -4.14 2.50
C GLN A 83 -14.97 -3.69 1.95
N ASN A 84 -13.90 -3.93 2.72
CA ASN A 84 -12.51 -3.70 2.30
C ASN A 84 -12.24 -2.29 1.74
N TYR A 85 -12.65 -1.26 2.48
CA TYR A 85 -12.38 0.12 2.10
C TYR A 85 -10.92 0.48 2.40
N ASP A 86 -10.11 0.51 1.35
CA ASP A 86 -8.68 0.85 1.40
C ASP A 86 -8.47 2.34 1.13
N ARG A 87 -7.70 3.02 1.99
CA ARG A 87 -7.29 4.41 1.80
C ARG A 87 -5.87 4.64 2.31
N ASP A 88 -5.14 5.54 1.66
CA ASP A 88 -3.86 6.01 2.15
C ASP A 88 -4.09 7.26 3.03
N THR A 89 -3.44 7.31 4.19
CA THR A 89 -3.61 8.37 5.18
C THR A 89 -2.25 8.73 5.80
N ILE A 90 -2.13 9.93 6.33
CA ILE A 90 -0.91 10.38 7.00
C ILE A 90 -1.19 10.35 8.50
N MET A 91 -0.43 9.54 9.24
CA MET A 91 -0.56 9.45 10.70
C MET A 91 0.76 9.86 11.35
N PHE A 92 0.64 10.48 12.52
CA PHE A 92 1.81 10.81 13.33
C PHE A 92 2.32 9.56 14.03
N ASN A 93 3.56 9.18 13.75
CA ASN A 93 4.22 8.08 14.42
C ASN A 93 4.96 8.62 15.65
N GLU A 94 4.36 8.47 16.83
CA GLU A 94 4.96 8.92 18.09
C GLU A 94 6.32 8.29 18.40
N MET A 95 6.63 7.10 17.85
CA MET A 95 7.93 6.45 18.08
C MET A 95 9.07 7.11 17.28
N GLU A 96 8.75 7.67 16.11
CA GLU A 96 9.74 8.28 15.21
C GLU A 96 9.63 9.81 15.19
N GLY A 97 8.62 10.37 15.85
CA GLY A 97 8.40 11.83 15.91
C GLY A 97 7.97 12.44 14.57
N GLU A 98 7.64 11.62 13.57
CA GLU A 98 7.38 12.06 12.20
C GLU A 98 6.01 11.63 11.68
N ARG A 99 5.49 12.41 10.72
CA ARG A 99 4.29 12.06 9.96
C ARG A 99 4.66 11.05 8.88
N GLN A 100 4.05 9.87 8.93
CA GLN A 100 4.31 8.80 7.97
C GLN A 100 3.05 8.46 7.19
N THR A 101 3.26 7.95 5.98
CA THR A 101 2.17 7.41 5.16
C THR A 101 1.79 6.03 5.68
N PHE A 102 0.50 5.85 5.94
CA PHE A 102 -0.11 4.60 6.33
C PHE A 102 -1.16 4.21 5.30
N ARG A 103 -1.27 2.91 5.03
CA ARG A 103 -2.46 2.36 4.40
C ARG A 103 -3.43 1.96 5.49
N ALA A 104 -4.67 2.41 5.37
CA ALA A 104 -5.76 2.03 6.25
C ALA A 104 -6.77 1.17 5.49
N ARG A 105 -7.15 0.03 6.07
CA ARG A 105 -8.25 -0.80 5.59
C ARG A 105 -9.38 -0.77 6.61
N THR A 106 -10.57 -0.38 6.18
CA THR A 106 -11.78 -0.37 7.02
C THR A 106 -12.77 -1.39 6.51
N LEU A 107 -13.28 -2.24 7.39
CA LEU A 107 -14.26 -3.26 7.06
C LEU A 107 -15.26 -3.45 8.21
N ASP A 108 -16.48 -3.80 7.84
CA ASP A 108 -17.56 -4.10 8.78
C ASP A 108 -17.72 -5.62 8.89
N LYS A 109 -17.73 -6.15 10.12
CA LYS A 109 -17.86 -7.58 10.43
C LYS A 109 -18.95 -7.84 11.45
N VAL A 110 -19.76 -8.86 11.18
CA VAL A 110 -20.73 -9.39 12.14
C VAL A 110 -20.09 -10.56 12.86
N VAL A 111 -19.96 -10.46 14.18
CA VAL A 111 -19.43 -11.52 15.05
C VAL A 111 -20.37 -11.68 16.23
N ASN A 112 -20.81 -12.91 16.52
CA ASN A 112 -21.77 -13.22 17.59
C ASN A 112 -23.04 -12.34 17.55
N GLY A 113 -23.53 -12.04 16.34
CA GLY A 113 -24.73 -11.21 16.13
C GLY A 113 -24.52 -9.69 16.32
N GLN A 114 -23.31 -9.24 16.64
CA GLN A 114 -22.97 -7.83 16.78
C GLN A 114 -22.12 -7.34 15.60
N LEU A 115 -22.43 -6.15 15.10
CA LEU A 115 -21.68 -5.51 14.02
C LEU A 115 -20.52 -4.70 14.60
N TYR A 116 -19.32 -4.93 14.08
CA TYR A 116 -18.11 -4.21 14.43
C TYR A 116 -17.52 -3.57 13.19
N ARG A 117 -17.06 -2.32 13.33
CA ARG A 117 -16.21 -1.68 12.32
C ARG A 117 -14.77 -1.79 12.76
N VAL A 118 -13.97 -2.42 11.90
CA VAL A 118 -12.56 -2.69 12.11
C VAL A 118 -11.76 -1.82 11.15
N SER A 119 -10.97 -0.91 11.69
CA SER A 119 -9.99 -0.12 10.97
C SER A 119 -8.59 -0.63 11.30
N MET A 120 -7.83 -1.04 10.29
CA MET A 120 -6.47 -1.55 10.43
C MET A 120 -5.50 -0.62 9.73
N TYR A 121 -4.31 -0.43 10.31
CA TYR A 121 -3.29 0.47 9.79
C TYR A 121 -1.98 -0.29 9.55
N MET A 122 -1.36 0.00 8.40
CA MET A 122 -0.06 -0.51 8.01
C MET A 122 0.83 0.67 7.61
N SER A 123 2.00 0.81 8.25
CA SER A 123 2.99 1.80 7.82
C SER A 123 3.55 1.41 6.45
N LEU A 124 3.58 2.37 5.54
CA LEU A 124 4.20 2.23 4.22
C LEU A 124 5.62 2.80 4.31
N LYS A 125 6.49 2.21 5.13
CA LYS A 125 7.91 2.61 5.17
C LYS A 125 8.59 2.34 3.83
N GLU A 126 9.15 3.38 3.22
CA GLU A 126 10.08 3.45 2.06
C GLU A 126 9.79 2.64 0.78
N SER A 127 8.87 1.67 0.77
CA SER A 127 8.53 0.89 -0.43
C SER A 127 7.76 1.68 -1.49
N GLN A 128 7.35 2.91 -1.17
CA GLN A 128 6.71 3.84 -2.11
C GLN A 128 7.71 4.81 -2.79
N LEU A 129 8.97 4.92 -2.34
CA LEU A 129 9.95 5.84 -2.95
C LEU A 129 10.36 5.41 -4.38
N LEU A 130 10.24 4.13 -4.72
CA LEU A 130 10.55 3.64 -6.07
C LEU A 130 9.44 3.94 -7.10
N LEU A 131 8.18 4.00 -6.67
CA LEU A 131 7.02 4.14 -7.57
C LEU A 131 6.82 5.56 -8.11
N GLY A 132 7.02 6.58 -7.28
CA GLY A 132 6.81 7.98 -7.70
C GLY A 132 8.07 8.66 -8.24
N GLY A 133 9.26 8.27 -7.75
CA GLY A 133 10.51 8.98 -8.04
C GLY A 133 11.10 8.67 -9.42
N LEU A 134 11.08 7.41 -9.85
CA LEU A 134 11.73 6.98 -11.09
C LEU A 134 10.97 7.44 -12.34
N LEU A 135 9.65 7.26 -12.39
CA LEU A 135 8.85 7.73 -13.53
C LEU A 135 8.82 9.26 -13.61
N ARG A 136 8.72 9.97 -12.46
CA ARG A 136 8.78 11.43 -12.47
C ARG A 136 10.16 11.90 -12.94
N ARG A 137 11.26 11.32 -12.46
CA ARG A 137 12.62 11.69 -12.91
C ARG A 137 12.89 11.36 -14.39
N CYS A 138 12.37 10.26 -14.91
CA CYS A 138 12.54 9.92 -16.33
C CYS A 138 11.71 10.80 -17.27
N PHE A 139 10.55 11.30 -16.82
CA PHE A 139 9.67 12.17 -17.64
C PHE A 139 9.74 13.67 -17.30
N THR A 140 10.43 14.09 -16.22
CA THR A 140 10.72 15.52 -15.94
C THR A 140 12.09 15.97 -16.42
N PHE A 141 12.82 15.15 -17.20
CA PHE A 141 14.07 15.56 -17.84
C PHE A 141 13.86 16.18 -19.24
N SER A 142 12.66 16.68 -19.53
CA SER A 142 12.34 17.41 -20.76
C SER A 142 11.58 18.71 -20.48
N TRP A 143 12.28 19.73 -19.98
CA TRP A 143 12.33 21.09 -20.55
C TRP A 143 13.13 22.01 -19.62
N PRO A 144 14.32 22.51 -20.02
CA PRO A 144 14.83 23.73 -19.44
C PRO A 144 14.05 24.88 -20.07
N TYR A 145 13.17 25.53 -19.30
CA TYR A 145 12.74 26.88 -19.64
C TYR A 145 13.94 27.81 -19.39
N TRP A 146 14.59 28.22 -20.47
CA TRP A 146 15.35 29.46 -20.54
C TRP A 146 14.41 30.54 -21.08
N LEU A 147 14.47 31.71 -20.44
CA LEU A 147 13.70 32.96 -20.61
C LEU A 147 12.36 33.03 -19.88
#